data_AF-A0A2D6G7Y6-F1
#
_entry.id   AF-A0A2D6G7Y6-F1
#
_cell.length_a   1.000
_cell.length_b   1.000
_cell.length_c   1.000
_cell.angle_alpha   90.00
_cell.angle_beta   90.00
_cell.angle_gamma   90.00
#
_symmetry.space_group_name_H-M   'P 1'
#
loop_
_entity.id
_entity.type
_entity.pdbx_description
1 polymer ?
#
loop_
_entity_poly.entity_id
_entity_poly.type
_entity_poly.pdbx_seq_one_letter_code
_entity_poly.pdbx_strand_id
1 'polypeptide(L)' 'MNISNSDKIEFLNLANYMSPENVSCDGELSRTETNRRYSKLQTQWRKLEKKVGCRVEEDEVWDWYKEGDINEMYS' A
#
# COMPACT_ATOMS: atom_id res chain seq x y z
N MET A 1 17.25 -7.40 1.91
CA MET A 1 16.17 -7.30 2.91
C MET A 1 15.39 -8.60 2.86
N ASN A 2 14.96 -9.16 4.00
CA ASN A 2 14.14 -10.38 4.01
C ASN A 2 12.75 -10.01 4.52
N ILE A 3 11.97 -9.33 3.67
CA ILE A 3 10.55 -9.03 3.92
C ILE A 3 9.76 -10.25 3.49
N SER A 4 8.89 -10.75 4.36
CA SER A 4 8.07 -11.93 4.03
C SER A 4 7.09 -11.61 2.90
N ASN A 5 6.75 -12.60 2.07
CA ASN A 5 5.77 -12.40 1.00
C ASN A 5 4.41 -11.92 1.54
N SER A 6 4.02 -12.34 2.75
CA SER A 6 2.80 -11.86 3.41
C SER A 6 2.87 -10.34 3.69
N ASP A 7 4.01 -9.84 4.18
CA ASP A 7 4.16 -8.41 4.44
C ASP A 7 4.25 -7.61 3.12
N LYS A 8 4.92 -8.16 2.09
CA LYS A 8 4.94 -7.56 0.74
C LYS A 8 3.52 -7.43 0.16
N ILE A 9 2.67 -8.43 0.36
CA ILE A 9 1.25 -8.40 -0.05
C ILE A 9 0.46 -7.36 0.76
N GLU A 10 0.71 -7.23 2.06
CA GLU A 10 0.07 -6.17 2.87
C GLU A 10 0.46 -4.77 2.37
N PHE A 11 1.73 -4.56 2.02
CA PHE A 11 2.18 -3.31 1.39
C PHE A 11 1.48 -3.05 0.05
N LEU A 12 1.40 -4.07 -0.82
CA LEU A 12 0.71 -3.96 -2.12
C LEU A 12 -0.77 -3.61 -1.95
N ASN A 13 -1.46 -4.22 -0.99
CA ASN A 13 -2.84 -3.88 -0.67
C ASN A 13 -2.97 -2.41 -0.26
N LEU A 14 -2.11 -1.95 0.65
CA LEU A 14 -2.14 -0.56 1.09
C LEU A 14 -1.85 0.42 -0.06
N ALA A 15 -0.90 0.11 -0.95
CA ALA A 15 -0.60 0.91 -2.13
C ALA A 15 -1.83 1.01 -3.05
N ASN A 16 -2.48 -0.13 -3.32
CA ASN A 16 -3.73 -0.15 -4.09
C ASN A 16 -4.82 0.72 -3.45
N TYR A 17 -5.03 0.63 -2.13
CA TYR A 17 -6.01 1.47 -1.43
C TYR A 17 -5.64 2.95 -1.41
N MET A 18 -4.36 3.30 -1.52
CA MET A 18 -3.87 4.68 -1.61
C MET A 18 -4.03 5.28 -3.01
N SER A 19 -4.32 4.47 -4.03
CA SER A 19 -4.60 4.95 -5.38
C SER A 19 -5.70 6.02 -5.37
N PRO A 20 -5.57 7.10 -6.17
CA PRO A 20 -6.53 8.21 -6.18
C PRO A 20 -7.99 7.78 -6.37
N GLU A 21 -8.23 6.78 -7.21
CA GLU A 21 -9.57 6.22 -7.49
C GLU A 21 -10.19 5.62 -6.23
N ASN A 22 -9.42 4.82 -5.49
CA ASN A 22 -9.85 4.17 -4.25
C ASN A 22 -10.01 5.16 -3.08
N VAL A 23 -9.09 6.12 -2.95
CA VAL A 23 -9.14 7.09 -1.85
C VAL A 23 -10.29 8.08 -2.04
N SER A 24 -10.51 8.56 -3.27
CA SER A 24 -11.57 9.51 -3.58
C SER A 24 -12.93 8.86 -3.86
N CYS A 25 -12.97 7.53 -3.98
CA CYS A 25 -14.16 6.77 -4.40
C CYS A 25 -14.71 7.33 -5.71
N ASP A 26 -13.86 7.41 -6.73
CA ASP A 26 -14.15 8.02 -8.05
C ASP A 26 -14.66 9.47 -7.96
N GLY A 27 -14.19 10.22 -6.96
CA GLY A 27 -14.56 11.63 -6.75
C GLY A 27 -15.85 11.85 -5.96
N GLU A 28 -16.52 10.80 -5.49
CA GLU A 28 -17.74 10.89 -4.66
C GLU A 28 -17.44 11.45 -3.26
N LEU A 29 -16.18 11.41 -2.80
CA LEU A 29 -15.80 11.92 -1.50
C LEU A 29 -15.31 13.37 -1.53
N SER A 30 -15.66 14.09 -0.46
CA SER A 30 -15.04 15.40 -0.18
C SER A 30 -13.52 15.28 -0.04
N ARG A 31 -12.81 16.38 -0.34
CA ARG A 31 -11.36 16.50 -0.11
C ARG A 31 -10.98 16.18 1.34
N THR A 32 -11.79 16.60 2.31
CA THR A 32 -11.56 16.33 3.74
C THR A 32 -11.61 14.83 4.04
N GLU A 33 -12.60 14.11 3.50
CA GLU A 33 -12.72 12.67 3.73
C GLU A 33 -11.65 11.88 2.97
N THR A 34 -11.32 12.31 1.74
CA THR A 34 -10.19 11.79 0.95
C THR A 34 -8.89 11.90 1.75
N ASN A 35 -8.58 13.09 2.28
CA ASN A 35 -7.40 13.32 3.12
C ASN A 35 -7.43 12.49 4.41
N ARG A 36 -8.59 12.32 5.04
CA ARG A 36 -8.75 11.49 6.24
C ARG A 36 -8.45 10.02 5.95
N ARG A 37 -8.96 9.48 4.82
CA ARG A 37 -8.68 8.12 4.36
C ARG A 37 -7.20 7.93 4.05
N TYR A 38 -6.63 8.83 3.27
CA TYR A 38 -5.21 8.81 2.94
C TYR A 38 -4.33 8.81 4.20
N SER A 39 -4.63 9.69 5.16
CA SER A 39 -3.89 9.77 6.43
C SER A 39 -3.98 8.47 7.26
N LYS A 40 -5.15 7.81 7.25
CA LYS A 40 -5.33 6.52 7.91
C LYS A 40 -4.51 5.42 7.23
N LEU A 41 -4.54 5.34 5.90
CA LEU A 41 -3.75 4.37 5.13
C LEU A 41 -2.26 4.60 5.35
N GLN A 42 -1.80 5.86 5.33
CA GLN A 42 -0.40 6.20 5.56
C GLN A 42 0.06 5.84 6.98
N THR A 43 -0.85 5.93 7.96
CA THR A 43 -0.59 5.45 9.32
C THR A 43 -0.43 3.94 9.37
N GLN A 44 -1.23 3.18 8.60
CA GLN A 44 -1.09 1.72 8.49
C GLN A 44 0.22 1.34 7.82
N TRP A 45 0.61 2.03 6.74
CA TRP A 45 1.90 1.85 6.08
C TRP A 45 3.07 2.01 7.05
N ARG A 46 3.10 3.13 7.79
CA ARG A 46 4.16 3.38 8.79
C ARG A 46 4.19 2.35 9.92
N LYS A 47 3.05 1.76 10.28
CA LYS A 47 3.00 0.67 11.26
C LYS A 47 3.61 -0.60 10.68
N LEU A 48 3.32 -0.89 9.41
CA LEU A 48 3.89 -2.03 8.71
C LEU A 48 5.41 -1.87 8.55
N GLU A 49 5.90 -0.69 8.15
CA GLU A 49 7.34 -0.35 8.13
C GLU A 49 8.03 -0.62 9.47
N LYS A 50 7.39 -0.20 10.58
CA LYS A 50 7.90 -0.48 11.93
C LYS A 50 7.91 -1.97 12.27
N LYS A 51 6.91 -2.73 11.83
CA LYS A 51 6.81 -4.18 12.03
C LYS A 51 7.91 -4.91 11.27
N VAL A 52 8.16 -4.55 10.01
CA VAL A 52 9.21 -5.15 9.18
C VAL A 52 10.61 -4.60 9.49
N GLY A 53 10.70 -3.51 10.26
CA GLY A 53 11.95 -2.89 10.66
C GLY A 53 12.68 -2.15 9.53
N CYS A 54 12.00 -1.86 8.43
CA CYS A 54 12.55 -1.15 7.28
C CYS A 54 11.53 -0.16 6.72
N ARG A 55 12.06 0.89 6.07
CA ARG A 55 11.24 1.76 5.23
C ARG A 55 11.05 1.11 3.89
N VAL A 56 9.84 1.24 3.37
CA VAL A 56 9.43 0.69 2.07
C VAL A 56 8.75 1.83 1.32
N GLU A 57 9.27 2.17 0.16
CA GLU A 57 8.66 3.15 -0.74
C GLU A 57 7.62 2.48 -1.65
N GLU A 58 6.65 3.26 -2.12
CA GLU A 58 5.58 2.74 -2.97
C GLU A 58 6.14 2.14 -4.27
N ASP A 59 7.15 2.78 -4.86
CA ASP A 59 7.83 2.29 -6.07
C ASP A 59 8.45 0.91 -5.86
N GLU A 60 9.07 0.65 -4.69
CA GLU A 60 9.64 -0.67 -4.37
C GLU A 60 8.57 -1.76 -4.34
N VAL A 61 7.37 -1.43 -3.86
CA VAL A 61 6.23 -2.36 -3.79
C VAL A 61 5.72 -2.70 -5.20
N TRP A 62 5.64 -1.70 -6.08
CA TRP A 62 5.27 -1.90 -7.48
C TRP A 62 6.32 -2.71 -8.24
N ASP A 63 7.60 -2.57 -7.89
CA ASP A 63 8.66 -3.37 -8.48
C ASP A 63 8.55 -4.84 -8.05
N TRP A 64 8.26 -5.15 -6.78
CA TRP A 64 7.98 -6.52 -6.33
C TRP A 64 6.81 -7.17 -7.09
N TYR A 65 5.76 -6.38 -7.38
CA TYR A 65 4.63 -6.84 -8.17
C TYR A 65 5.03 -7.17 -9.61
N LYS A 66 5.80 -6.28 -10.27
CA LYS A 66 6.27 -6.46 -11.66
C LYS A 66 7.24 -7.62 -11.81
N GLU A 67 8.14 -7.81 -10.84
CA GLU A 67 9.17 -8.86 -10.85
C GLU A 67 8.58 -10.26 -10.61
N GLY A 68 7.30 -10.37 -10.26
CA GLY A 68 6.64 -11.66 -10.03
C GLY A 68 6.69 -12.15 -8.58
N ASP A 69 7.39 -11.43 -7.70
CA ASP A 69 7.67 -11.80 -6.31
C ASP A 69 6.40 -11.99 -5.46
N ILE A 70 5.32 -11.31 -5.85
CA ILE A 70 3.98 -11.36 -5.23
C ILE A 70 2.83 -11.52 -6.25
N ASN A 71 3.15 -11.73 -7.52
CA ASN A 71 2.19 -11.70 -8.63
C ASN A 71 1.34 -13.01 -8.72
N GLU A 72 1.88 -14.14 -8.27
CA GLU A 72 1.17 -15.44 -8.31
C GLU A 72 -0.04 -15.53 -7.37
N MET A 73 -0.21 -14.59 -6.42
CA MET A 73 -1.28 -14.64 -5.42
C MET A 73 -2.48 -13.73 -5.73
N TYR A 74 -2.41 -12.95 -6.82
CA TYR A 74 -3.48 -12.06 -7.33
C TYR A 74 -4.07 -12.51 -8.68
N SER A 75 -3.63 -13.66 -9.23
CA SER A 75 -4.18 -14.25 -10.45
C SER A 75 -5.35 -15.20 -10.19
#